data_AF-A0A0M4HMY5-F1
#
_entry.id   AF-A0A0M4HMY5-F1
#
_cell.length_a   1.000
_cell.length_b   1.000
_cell.length_c   1.000
_cell.angle_alpha   90.00
_cell.angle_beta   90.00
_cell.angle_gamma   90.00
#
_symmetry.space_group_name_H-M   'P 1'
#
loop_
_entity.id
_entity.type
_entity.pdbx_description
1 polymer ?
#
loop_
_entity_poly.entity_id
_entity_poly.type
_entity_poly.pdbx_seq_one_letter_code
_entity_poly.pdbx_strand_id
1 'polypeptide(L)'
;MLPLLASCSPSADAPAQEAAAEKRVLAVHDSLMLRMDQLYTSRQVLQKATALDTAAAGRQKRALLAAEAAMMNWMHQYRRPADSVGHLRKMVYYTVQQHRIDSVAQLIRTSLDSAQALLQRQASPSASSSPTPPTP
;
A
#
# COMPACT_ATOMS: atom_id res chain seq x y z
N MET A 1 -19.63 -3.50 54.32
CA MET A 1 -19.27 -3.75 52.91
C MET A 1 -19.28 -2.40 52.18
N LEU A 2 -18.10 -1.84 51.89
CA LEU A 2 -17.96 -0.66 51.02
C LEU A 2 -17.66 -1.16 49.60
N PRO A 3 -18.43 -0.77 48.57
CA PRO A 3 -18.05 -1.04 47.20
C PRO A 3 -16.93 -0.06 46.80
N LEU A 4 -15.73 -0.57 46.52
CA LEU A 4 -14.70 0.21 45.84
C LEU A 4 -15.17 0.42 44.40
N LEU A 5 -15.57 1.66 44.10
CA LEU A 5 -15.70 2.15 42.74
C LEU A 5 -14.31 2.12 42.10
N ALA A 6 -14.08 1.18 41.19
CA ALA A 6 -12.92 1.18 40.30
C ALA A 6 -13.03 2.41 39.38
N SER A 7 -12.48 3.53 39.86
CA SER A 7 -12.31 4.73 39.04
C SER A 7 -11.31 4.38 37.94
N CYS A 8 -11.81 4.18 36.72
CA CYS A 8 -11.00 3.97 35.54
C CYS A 8 -10.36 5.32 35.18
N SER A 9 -9.31 5.70 35.88
CA SER A 9 -8.46 6.84 35.48
C SER A 9 -7.93 6.56 34.08
N PRO A 10 -7.96 7.54 33.14
CA PRO A 10 -7.23 7.42 31.90
C PRO A 10 -5.77 7.14 32.27
N SER A 11 -5.28 5.95 31.90
CA SER A 11 -3.95 5.47 32.27
C SER A 11 -2.91 6.53 31.95
N ALA A 12 -1.95 6.76 32.85
CA ALA A 12 -0.88 7.75 32.68
C ALA A 12 -0.11 7.60 31.34
N ASP A 13 -0.20 6.43 30.71
CA ASP A 13 0.39 6.09 29.42
C ASP A 13 -0.41 6.55 28.19
N ALA A 14 -1.59 7.15 28.35
CA ALA A 14 -2.45 7.53 27.23
C ALA A 14 -1.75 8.38 26.15
N PRO A 15 -0.95 9.42 26.49
CA PRO A 15 -0.19 10.18 25.49
C PRO A 15 0.87 9.35 24.76
N ALA A 16 1.54 8.43 25.47
CA ALA A 16 2.56 7.56 24.88
C ALA A 16 1.94 6.56 23.90
N GLN A 17 0.77 6.00 24.25
CA GLN A 17 0.01 5.11 23.37
C GLN A 17 -0.48 5.82 22.11
N GLU A 18 -0.97 7.06 22.24
CA GLU A 18 -1.36 7.92 21.11
C GLU A 18 -0.18 8.16 20.16
N ALA A 19 0.97 8.57 20.69
CA ALA A 19 2.17 8.82 19.89
C ALA A 19 2.68 7.55 19.20
N ALA A 20 2.63 6.39 19.89
CA ALA A 20 3.01 5.12 19.31
C ALA A 20 2.08 4.70 18.16
N ALA A 21 0.76 4.90 18.30
CA ALA A 21 -0.18 4.60 17.23
C ALA A 21 -0.01 5.52 16.02
N GLU A 22 0.18 6.82 16.24
CA GLU A 22 0.51 7.77 15.17
C GLU A 22 1.78 7.36 14.43
N LYS A 23 2.84 7.07 15.18
CA LYS A 23 4.13 6.64 14.62
C LYS A 23 4.00 5.40 13.75
N ARG A 24 3.17 4.41 14.14
CA ARG A 24 2.94 3.21 13.33
C ARG A 24 2.29 3.54 11.98
N VAL A 25 1.26 4.39 11.98
CA VAL A 25 0.57 4.80 10.75
C VAL A 25 1.54 5.54 9.83
N LEU A 26 2.31 6.48 10.37
CA LEU A 26 3.26 7.27 9.60
C LEU A 26 4.46 6.45 9.09
N ALA A 27 4.92 5.46 9.85
CA ALA A 27 5.98 4.56 9.38
C ALA A 27 5.57 3.78 8.12
N VAL A 28 4.31 3.35 8.03
CA VAL A 28 3.80 2.74 6.79
C VAL A 28 3.76 3.77 5.67
N HIS A 29 3.22 4.97 5.92
CA HIS A 29 3.23 6.07 4.94
C HIS A 29 4.63 6.31 4.36
N ASP A 30 5.64 6.47 5.21
CA ASP A 30 7.02 6.76 4.78
C ASP A 30 7.57 5.62 3.93
N SER A 31 7.29 4.37 4.31
CA SER A 31 7.68 3.20 3.53
C SER A 31 7.01 3.15 2.15
N LEU A 32 5.77 3.62 2.03
CA LEU A 32 5.05 3.67 0.77
C LEU A 32 5.54 4.80 -0.12
N MET A 33 5.95 5.92 0.47
CA MET A 33 6.57 7.02 -0.28
C MET A 33 7.86 6.59 -0.99
N LEU A 34 8.65 5.69 -0.38
CA LEU A 34 9.82 5.10 -1.06
C LEU A 34 9.43 4.21 -2.26
N ARG A 35 8.25 3.57 -2.23
CA ARG A 35 7.74 2.71 -3.31
C ARG A 35 7.05 3.50 -4.43
N MET A 36 6.68 4.76 -4.18
CA MET A 36 6.08 5.61 -5.22
C MET A 36 7.02 5.84 -6.40
N ASP A 37 8.32 5.96 -6.15
CA ASP A 37 9.34 6.07 -7.20
C ASP A 37 9.37 4.79 -8.08
N GLN A 38 9.20 3.62 -7.46
CA GLN A 38 9.12 2.35 -8.16
C GLN A 38 7.85 2.25 -9.04
N LEU A 39 6.71 2.80 -8.60
CA LEU A 39 5.49 2.87 -9.40
C LEU A 39 5.69 3.74 -10.64
N TYR A 40 6.32 4.91 -10.46
CA TYR A 40 6.65 5.81 -11.55
C TYR A 40 7.57 5.15 -12.59
N THR A 41 8.67 4.56 -12.13
CA THR A 41 9.63 3.85 -12.98
C THR A 41 8.95 2.69 -13.72
N SER A 42 8.14 1.88 -13.04
CA SER A 42 7.42 0.76 -13.65
C SER A 42 6.45 1.21 -14.75
N ARG A 43 5.76 2.35 -14.56
CA ARG A 43 4.91 2.93 -15.60
C ARG A 43 5.71 3.37 -16.82
N GLN A 44 6.87 4.01 -16.61
CA GLN A 44 7.72 4.43 -17.73
C GLN A 44 8.22 3.23 -18.55
N VAL A 45 8.63 2.15 -17.88
CA VAL A 45 9.07 0.93 -18.56
C VAL A 45 7.92 0.29 -19.35
N LEU A 46 6.73 0.17 -18.75
CA LEU A 46 5.52 -0.34 -19.44
C LEU A 46 5.05 0.57 -20.59
N GLN A 47 5.39 1.86 -20.58
CA GLN A 47 5.13 2.76 -21.71
C GLN A 47 6.10 2.52 -22.87
N LYS A 48 7.37 2.27 -22.58
CA LYS A 48 8.41 2.00 -23.58
C LYS A 48 8.35 0.60 -24.18
N ALA A 49 7.77 -0.36 -23.45
CA ALA A 49 7.60 -1.73 -23.91
C ALA A 49 6.50 -1.82 -25.00
N THR A 50 6.88 -1.52 -26.24
CA THR A 50 6.04 -1.57 -27.45
C THR A 50 5.60 -2.98 -27.85
N ALA A 51 6.28 -4.02 -27.35
CA ALA A 51 5.99 -5.42 -27.63
C ALA A 51 4.98 -6.06 -26.66
N LEU A 52 4.41 -5.30 -25.71
CA LEU A 52 3.42 -5.84 -24.78
C LEU A 52 2.07 -6.05 -25.47
N ASP A 53 1.35 -7.10 -25.06
CA ASP A 53 -0.10 -7.15 -25.24
C ASP A 53 -0.70 -5.84 -24.72
N THR A 54 -1.24 -5.05 -25.65
CA THR A 54 -1.71 -3.69 -25.39
C THR A 54 -2.83 -3.68 -24.36
N ALA A 55 -3.63 -4.75 -24.27
CA ALA A 55 -4.68 -4.89 -23.27
C ALA A 55 -4.09 -5.17 -21.87
N ALA A 56 -3.14 -6.11 -21.76
CA ALA A 56 -2.48 -6.42 -20.49
C ALA A 56 -1.65 -5.24 -19.96
N ALA A 57 -0.88 -4.58 -20.82
CA ALA A 57 -0.15 -3.36 -20.48
C ALA A 57 -1.10 -2.22 -20.07
N GLY A 58 -2.23 -2.06 -20.76
CA GLY A 58 -3.25 -1.07 -20.42
C GLY A 58 -3.87 -1.32 -19.04
N ARG A 59 -4.19 -2.58 -18.71
CA ARG A 59 -4.66 -2.95 -17.36
C ARG A 59 -3.60 -2.61 -16.29
N GLN A 60 -2.34 -2.93 -16.56
CA GLN A 60 -1.28 -2.71 -15.59
C GLN A 60 -0.97 -1.23 -15.36
N LYS A 61 -0.98 -0.42 -16.41
CA LYS A 61 -0.87 1.04 -16.31
C LYS A 61 -1.97 1.63 -15.43
N ARG A 62 -3.21 1.17 -15.59
CA ARG A 62 -4.33 1.59 -14.74
C ARG A 62 -4.17 1.15 -13.29
N ALA A 63 -3.69 -0.07 -13.04
CA ALA A 63 -3.45 -0.57 -11.68
C ALA A 63 -2.37 0.25 -10.94
N LEU A 64 -1.30 0.62 -11.64
CA LEU A 64 -0.26 1.50 -11.09
C LEU A 64 -0.80 2.90 -10.78
N LEU A 65 -1.58 3.49 -11.70
CA LEU A 65 -2.24 4.79 -11.48
C LEU A 65 -3.22 4.76 -10.30
N ALA A 66 -3.99 3.68 -10.16
CA ALA A 66 -4.92 3.52 -9.05
C ALA A 66 -4.20 3.41 -7.71
N ALA A 67 -3.05 2.73 -7.66
CA ALA A 67 -2.22 2.63 -6.46
C ALA A 67 -1.67 3.99 -6.01
N GLU A 68 -1.19 4.80 -6.96
CA GLU A 68 -0.73 6.16 -6.68
C GLU A 68 -1.86 7.07 -6.20
N ALA A 69 -3.00 7.03 -6.89
CA ALA A 69 -4.19 7.79 -6.51
C ALA A 69 -4.70 7.41 -5.13
N ALA A 70 -4.64 6.12 -4.76
CA ALA A 70 -5.02 5.65 -3.43
C ALA A 70 -4.14 6.24 -2.33
N MET A 71 -2.81 6.29 -2.55
CA MET A 71 -1.87 6.91 -1.61
C MET A 71 -2.11 8.42 -1.48
N MET A 72 -2.26 9.13 -2.61
CA MET A 72 -2.55 10.56 -2.60
C MET A 72 -3.88 10.88 -1.92
N ASN A 73 -4.91 10.08 -2.18
CA ASN A 73 -6.21 10.22 -1.54
C ASN A 73 -6.13 9.96 -0.03
N TRP A 74 -5.37 8.95 0.41
CA TRP A 74 -5.13 8.72 1.83
C TRP A 74 -4.44 9.93 2.47
N MET A 75 -3.40 10.47 1.84
CA MET A 75 -2.65 11.62 2.33
C MET A 75 -3.52 12.89 2.43
N HIS A 76 -4.43 13.11 1.47
CA HIS A 76 -5.39 14.22 1.52
C HIS A 76 -6.43 14.06 2.63
N GLN A 77 -6.79 12.82 2.99
CA GLN A 77 -7.79 12.53 4.01
C GLN A 77 -7.19 12.42 5.41
N TYR A 78 -5.91 12.10 5.53
CA TYR A 78 -5.24 12.00 6.82
C TYR A 78 -5.16 13.37 7.49
N ARG A 79 -5.72 13.45 8.71
CA ARG A 79 -5.60 14.62 9.58
C ARG A 79 -5.24 14.17 10.98
N ARG A 80 -4.20 14.75 11.57
CA ARG A 80 -3.91 14.48 12.98
C ARG A 80 -5.10 14.96 13.83
N PRO A 81 -5.67 14.12 14.72
CA PRO A 81 -6.71 14.56 15.64
C PRO A 81 -6.22 15.72 16.52
N ALA A 82 -7.10 16.67 16.83
CA ALA A 82 -6.77 17.75 17.75
C ALA A 82 -6.51 17.21 19.16
N ASP A 83 -5.73 17.94 19.96
CA ASP A 83 -5.42 17.54 21.34
C ASP A 83 -6.65 17.49 22.25
N SER A 84 -7.70 18.26 21.89
CA SER A 84 -9.01 18.24 22.56
C SER A 84 -9.81 16.96 22.34
N VAL A 85 -9.42 16.09 21.40
CA VAL A 85 -10.08 14.80 21.17
C VAL A 85 -9.68 13.81 22.27
N GLY A 86 -10.66 13.20 22.92
CA GLY A 86 -10.41 12.21 23.97
C GLY A 86 -9.63 10.98 23.49
N HIS A 87 -8.80 10.42 24.37
CA HIS A 87 -7.88 9.31 24.11
C HIS A 87 -8.49 8.15 23.31
N LEU A 88 -9.61 7.59 23.77
CA LEU A 88 -10.27 6.45 23.09
C LEU A 88 -10.63 6.77 21.64
N ARG A 89 -11.08 8.00 21.38
CA ARG A 89 -11.47 8.43 20.03
C ARG A 89 -10.24 8.61 19.13
N LYS A 90 -9.11 9.10 19.67
CA LYS A 90 -7.82 9.12 18.97
C LYS A 90 -7.36 7.71 18.63
N MET A 91 -7.47 6.77 19.57
CA MET A 91 -7.07 5.37 19.35
C MET A 91 -7.90 4.67 18.27
N VAL A 92 -9.21 4.86 18.28
CA VAL A 92 -10.08 4.37 17.19
C VAL A 92 -9.69 5.01 15.86
N TYR A 93 -9.44 6.32 15.84
CA TYR A 93 -9.00 7.01 14.63
C TYR A 93 -7.71 6.42 14.06
N TYR A 94 -6.65 6.28 14.86
CA TYR A 94 -5.39 5.70 14.38
C TYR A 94 -5.54 4.24 13.94
N THR A 95 -6.38 3.45 14.60
CA THR A 95 -6.67 2.07 14.18
C THR A 95 -7.33 2.04 12.80
N VAL A 96 -8.31 2.91 12.56
CA VAL A 96 -8.95 3.03 11.23
C VAL A 96 -7.95 3.52 10.19
N GLN A 97 -7.08 4.48 10.52
CA GLN A 97 -6.05 4.95 9.59
C GLN A 97 -5.02 3.87 9.28
N GLN A 98 -4.67 3.03 10.26
CA GLN A 98 -3.78 1.88 10.07
C GLN A 98 -4.37 0.92 9.03
N HIS A 99 -5.63 0.50 9.20
CA HIS A 99 -6.28 -0.39 8.21
C HIS A 99 -6.34 0.22 6.81
N ARG A 100 -6.56 1.54 6.72
CA ARG A 100 -6.59 2.24 5.43
C ARG A 100 -5.20 2.25 4.77
N ILE A 101 -4.15 2.63 5.50
CA ILE A 101 -2.79 2.67 4.93
C ILE A 101 -2.27 1.27 4.59
N ASP A 102 -2.64 0.25 5.38
CA ASP A 102 -2.30 -1.15 5.08
C ASP A 102 -2.97 -1.63 3.78
N SER A 103 -4.22 -1.22 3.53
CA SER A 103 -4.91 -1.51 2.27
C SER A 103 -4.24 -0.85 1.07
N VAL A 104 -3.79 0.41 1.22
CA VAL A 104 -2.98 1.10 0.20
C VAL A 104 -1.65 0.37 -0.01
N ALA A 105 -0.99 -0.08 1.07
CA ALA A 105 0.26 -0.82 0.99
C ALA A 105 0.12 -2.12 0.19
N GLN A 106 -0.96 -2.87 0.45
CA GLN A 106 -1.27 -4.07 -0.32
C GLN A 106 -1.52 -3.75 -1.80
N LEU A 107 -2.30 -2.71 -2.10
CA LEU A 107 -2.55 -2.30 -3.48
C LEU A 107 -1.25 -1.96 -4.21
N ILE A 108 -0.39 -1.13 -3.62
CA ILE A 108 0.92 -0.77 -4.18
C ILE A 108 1.76 -2.00 -4.44
N ARG A 109 1.88 -2.92 -3.46
CA ARG A 109 2.63 -4.16 -3.61
C ARG A 109 2.09 -4.99 -4.78
N THR A 110 0.79 -5.28 -4.81
CA THR A 110 0.20 -6.11 -5.87
C THR A 110 0.33 -5.49 -7.26
N SER A 111 0.23 -4.16 -7.37
CA SER A 111 0.45 -3.42 -8.61
C SER A 111 1.91 -3.45 -9.06
N LEU A 112 2.88 -3.39 -8.15
CA LEU A 112 4.29 -3.53 -8.51
C LEU A 112 4.62 -4.96 -8.94
N ASP A 113 4.21 -5.96 -8.15
CA ASP A 113 4.49 -7.37 -8.42
C ASP A 113 3.92 -7.80 -9.78
N SER A 114 2.68 -7.39 -10.08
CA SER A 114 2.03 -7.71 -11.36
C SER A 114 2.69 -7.00 -12.55
N ALA A 115 3.24 -5.79 -12.34
CA ALA A 115 3.94 -5.05 -13.39
C ALA A 115 5.28 -5.72 -13.69
N GLN A 116 6.00 -6.09 -12.64
CA GLN A 116 7.26 -6.79 -12.77
C GLN A 116 7.08 -8.17 -13.42
N ALA A 117 6.05 -8.93 -13.04
CA ALA A 117 5.76 -10.22 -13.66
C ALA A 117 5.46 -10.10 -15.17
N LEU A 118 4.74 -9.04 -15.56
CA LEU A 118 4.45 -8.77 -16.98
C LEU A 118 5.74 -8.42 -17.74
N LEU A 119 6.61 -7.58 -17.17
CA LEU A 119 7.89 -7.20 -17.77
C LEU A 119 8.86 -8.40 -17.88
N GLN A 120 8.92 -9.25 -16.86
CA GLN A 120 9.74 -10.46 -16.87
C GLN A 120 9.30 -11.45 -17.94
N ARG A 121 7.99 -11.63 -18.14
CA ARG A 121 7.45 -12.50 -19.19
C ARG A 121 7.89 -12.07 -20.60
N GLN A 122 8.19 -10.79 -20.81
CA GLN A 122 8.74 -10.31 -22.08
C GLN A 122 10.25 -10.52 -22.20
N ALA A 123 10.99 -10.35 -21.10
CA ALA A 123 12.43 -10.55 -21.08
C ALA A 123 12.85 -12.02 -21.30
N SER A 124 11.90 -12.96 -21.21
CA SER A 124 12.10 -14.38 -21.53
C SER A 124 11.22 -14.80 -22.72
N PRO A 125 11.65 -14.59 -23.98
CA PRO A 125 10.90 -15.06 -25.14
C PRO A 125 11.02 -16.58 -25.41
N SER A 126 11.74 -17.35 -24.60
CA SER A 126 12.23 -18.68 -25.01
C SER A 126 11.95 -19.76 -23.96
N ALA A 127 10.71 -20.26 -23.91
CA ALA A 127 10.40 -21.60 -23.39
C ALA A 127 9.05 -22.07 -23.96
N SER A 128 8.89 -22.01 -25.27
CA SER A 128 7.87 -22.79 -25.98
C SER A 128 8.59 -23.58 -27.05
N SER A 129 9.02 -24.75 -26.61
CA SER A 129 9.65 -25.81 -27.36
C SER A 129 8.80 -26.15 -28.59
N SER A 130 9.35 -25.94 -29.77
CA SER A 130 8.86 -26.60 -30.99
C SER A 130 9.20 -28.08 -30.87
N PRO A 131 8.25 -29.03 -30.85
CA PRO A 131 8.59 -30.41 -31.14
C PRO A 131 8.86 -30.52 -32.64
N THR A 132 10.12 -30.62 -33.01
CA THR A 132 10.56 -30.99 -34.35
C THR A 132 10.03 -32.39 -34.66
N PRO A 133 9.26 -32.62 -35.73
CA PRO A 133 8.84 -33.96 -36.09
C PRO A 133 10.05 -34.73 -36.66
N PRO A 134 10.24 -36.01 -36.31
CA PRO A 134 11.22 -36.86 -36.98
C PRO A 134 10.63 -37.44 -38.28
N THR A 135 11.40 -37.32 -39.36
CA THR A 135 11.37 -38.17 -40.58
C THR A 135 12.80 -38.22 -41.12
N PRO A 136 13.25 -39.25 -41.85
CA PRO A 136 12.49 -40.26 -42.62
C PRO A 136 12.27 -41.62 -41.94
#